data_AF-A0A2S9F3D2-F1
#
_entry.id   AF-A0A2S9F3D2-F1
#
_cell.length_a   1.000
_cell.length_b   1.000
_cell.length_c   1.000
_cell.angle_alpha   90.00
_cell.angle_beta   90.00
_cell.angle_gamma   90.00
#
_symmetry.space_group_name_H-M   'P 1'
#
loop_
_entity.id
_entity.type
_entity.pdbx_description
1 polymer ?
#
loop_
_entity_poly.entity_id
_entity_poly.type
_entity_poly.pdbx_seq_one_letter_code
_entity_poly.pdbx_strand_id
1 'polypeptide(L)'
;MSDIPSGALDAGPSRAVSPLSRVILPRPGEPLDVRKLYIEESDTNARRAHAPTRTTLEIGAESEVSFATYFNAFPASYWRRWSILESVVLRVELTGSARVDVYRSKATGARITVGGAPIVSKNLDAPAGSDVGASASVLEFEVDLTPFEDGGWIWFDITTDAQTTLHHAGWYAPTAAPGRANVAVGIPTFNRPSDCVSALAALTSDPLVDEVITAVIVSDQGTQKAKDHPGFEAAAAALGDRLSIHNQPNLGGSGGYSRVMYEALKNTDCEQILFMDDDIRVEPDSILRALAFNRFAKTPTLVGGQMLNLQEPSHLHVMGEMVDAENFMWTGAVNTEYDHNFAKYPLNDEEEYRSRLLHRRIDVDYNGWWMCMIPRQVAEELGQPLPLFIKWDDADYGLRAGEHGYPTVTLPGAAIWHMAW
;
A
#
# COMPACT_ATOMS: atom_id res chain seq x y z
N MET A 1 -31.47 -7.25 6.61
CA MET A 1 -30.41 -8.06 7.24
C MET A 1 -29.69 -8.70 6.08
N SER A 2 -28.47 -8.27 5.76
CA SER A 2 -27.67 -8.97 4.75
C SER A 2 -27.21 -10.28 5.38
N ASP A 3 -27.45 -11.40 4.69
CA ASP A 3 -27.00 -12.74 5.09
C ASP A 3 -25.48 -12.91 4.89
N ILE A 4 -24.68 -11.84 4.94
CA ILE A 4 -23.23 -11.93 4.86
C ILE A 4 -22.72 -12.22 6.27
N PRO A 5 -22.28 -13.45 6.58
CA PRO A 5 -21.80 -13.79 7.91
C PRO A 5 -20.49 -13.04 8.12
N SER A 6 -20.49 -12.07 9.02
CA SER A 6 -19.25 -11.51 9.54
C SER A 6 -18.64 -12.54 10.48
N GLY A 7 -17.52 -13.14 10.10
CA GLY A 7 -16.87 -14.18 10.90
C GLY A 7 -16.04 -15.16 10.07
N ALA A 8 -15.50 -16.18 10.74
CA ALA A 8 -14.74 -17.23 10.06
C ALA A 8 -15.66 -18.02 9.13
N LEU A 9 -15.18 -18.30 7.92
CA LEU A 9 -15.86 -19.14 6.95
C LEU A 9 -15.71 -20.61 7.33
N ASP A 10 -16.76 -21.40 7.09
CA ASP A 10 -16.68 -22.85 7.17
C ASP A 10 -15.68 -23.40 6.15
N ALA A 11 -15.12 -24.58 6.45
CA ALA A 11 -14.20 -25.25 5.54
C ALA A 11 -14.87 -25.53 4.18
N GLY A 12 -14.42 -24.86 3.13
CA GLY A 12 -14.99 -24.91 1.78
C GLY A 12 -14.04 -24.35 0.72
N PRO A 13 -14.52 -24.12 -0.52
CA PRO A 13 -13.76 -23.43 -1.54
C PRO A 13 -13.34 -22.04 -1.05
N SER A 14 -12.07 -21.69 -1.27
CA SER A 14 -11.55 -20.36 -0.91
C SER A 14 -12.37 -19.26 -1.56
N ARG A 15 -12.75 -18.25 -0.76
CA ARG A 15 -13.35 -17.00 -1.25
C ARG A 15 -12.30 -15.93 -1.52
N ALA A 16 -11.03 -16.17 -1.20
CA ALA A 16 -9.93 -15.26 -1.50
C ALA A 16 -9.53 -15.35 -2.99
N VAL A 17 -10.18 -14.57 -3.86
CA VAL A 17 -10.01 -14.69 -5.32
C VAL A 17 -8.91 -13.79 -5.87
N SER A 18 -8.93 -12.49 -5.55
CA SER A 18 -7.93 -11.52 -6.05
C SER A 18 -7.24 -10.79 -4.92
N PRO A 19 -5.89 -10.76 -4.87
CA PRO A 19 -5.17 -10.07 -3.80
C PRO A 19 -5.38 -8.55 -3.90
N LEU A 20 -5.65 -7.93 -2.76
CA LEU A 20 -5.77 -6.47 -2.60
C LEU A 20 -4.59 -5.89 -1.83
N SER A 21 -4.14 -6.60 -0.78
CA SER A 21 -3.04 -6.19 0.08
C SER A 21 -2.46 -7.43 0.75
N ARG A 22 -1.15 -7.65 0.62
CA ARG A 22 -0.48 -8.72 1.37
C ARG A 22 -0.19 -8.25 2.79
N VAL A 23 -0.19 -9.19 3.73
CA VAL A 23 0.42 -8.97 5.04
C VAL A 23 1.93 -9.03 4.87
N ILE A 24 2.61 -7.93 5.19
CA ILE A 24 4.05 -7.75 5.03
C ILE A 24 4.73 -7.47 6.36
N LEU A 25 6.02 -7.79 6.44
CA LEU A 25 6.80 -7.81 7.68
C LEU A 25 8.15 -7.09 7.50
N PRO A 26 8.74 -6.52 8.57
CA PRO A 26 9.98 -5.75 8.50
C PRO A 26 11.17 -6.56 7.95
N ARG A 27 12.16 -5.89 7.34
CA ARG A 27 13.40 -6.55 6.90
C ARG A 27 14.25 -6.95 8.12
N PRO A 28 15.20 -7.88 7.95
CA PRO A 28 16.23 -8.12 8.96
C PRO A 28 16.96 -6.82 9.32
N GLY A 29 17.13 -6.56 10.62
CA GLY A 29 17.79 -5.34 11.11
C GLY A 29 16.94 -4.07 11.08
N GLU A 30 15.67 -4.12 10.67
CA GLU A 30 14.81 -2.93 10.66
C GLU A 30 14.66 -2.36 12.10
N PRO A 31 14.86 -1.05 12.29
CA PRO A 31 14.67 -0.37 13.57
C PRO A 31 13.29 -0.59 14.18
N LEU A 32 13.22 -0.63 15.52
CA LEU A 32 12.00 -1.03 16.24
C LEU A 32 10.82 -0.08 16.03
N ASP A 33 11.08 1.20 15.83
CA ASP A 33 10.08 2.21 15.49
C ASP A 33 9.45 1.92 14.12
N VAL A 34 10.26 1.59 13.12
CA VAL A 34 9.79 1.24 11.78
C VAL A 34 9.00 -0.07 11.78
N ARG A 35 9.34 -1.02 12.67
CA ARG A 35 8.55 -2.26 12.84
C ARG A 35 7.09 -2.00 13.23
N LYS A 36 6.80 -0.89 13.93
CA LYS A 36 5.43 -0.51 14.33
C LYS A 36 4.52 -0.19 13.15
N LEU A 37 5.07 0.05 11.96
CA LEU A 37 4.28 0.15 10.73
C LEU A 37 3.72 -1.20 10.26
N TYR A 38 4.28 -2.31 10.73
CA TYR A 38 3.94 -3.67 10.29
C TYR A 38 3.24 -4.48 11.38
N ILE A 39 3.78 -4.51 12.59
CA ILE A 39 3.23 -5.29 13.70
C ILE A 39 3.35 -4.56 15.03
N GLU A 40 2.40 -4.80 15.91
CA GLU A 40 2.45 -4.42 17.32
C GLU A 40 2.53 -5.68 18.17
N GLU A 41 3.58 -5.80 18.98
CA GLU A 41 3.85 -6.98 19.79
C GLU A 41 3.50 -6.64 21.25
N SER A 42 2.78 -7.52 21.96
CA SER A 42 2.54 -7.29 23.38
C SER A 42 3.85 -7.28 24.17
N ASP A 43 4.03 -6.31 25.05
CA ASP A 43 5.17 -6.24 25.98
C ASP A 43 5.21 -7.42 26.96
N THR A 44 4.11 -8.17 27.09
CA THR A 44 4.05 -9.39 27.92
C THR A 44 4.64 -10.62 27.23
N ASN A 45 4.92 -10.55 25.93
CA ASN A 45 5.49 -11.68 25.19
C ASN A 45 6.89 -12.02 25.72
N ALA A 46 7.18 -13.30 25.88
CA ALA A 46 8.47 -13.74 26.40
C ALA A 46 9.66 -13.37 25.49
N ARG A 47 9.41 -13.25 24.18
CA ARG A 47 10.39 -12.86 23.16
C ARG A 47 9.70 -12.08 22.05
N ARG A 48 10.52 -11.33 21.30
CA ARG A 48 10.12 -10.71 20.05
C ARG A 48 9.76 -11.76 18.99
N ALA A 49 8.73 -11.48 18.20
CA ALA A 49 8.43 -12.19 16.97
C ALA A 49 9.57 -12.03 15.94
N HIS A 50 9.83 -13.08 15.17
CA HIS A 50 10.92 -13.12 14.21
C HIS A 50 10.35 -13.25 12.80
N ALA A 51 10.81 -12.42 11.86
CA ALA A 51 10.37 -12.45 10.47
C ALA A 51 11.49 -13.02 9.58
N PRO A 52 11.49 -14.34 9.26
CA PRO A 52 12.51 -14.93 8.38
C PRO A 52 12.44 -14.38 6.95
N THR A 53 11.25 -13.95 6.52
CA THR A 53 11.01 -13.34 5.20
C THR A 53 10.12 -12.11 5.37
N ARG A 54 9.87 -11.39 4.27
CA ARG A 54 8.96 -10.24 4.24
C ARG A 54 7.48 -10.61 4.38
N THR A 55 7.11 -11.90 4.40
CA THR A 55 5.73 -12.38 4.46
C THR A 55 5.50 -13.54 5.43
N THR A 56 6.55 -13.98 6.14
CA THR A 56 6.48 -15.08 7.12
C THR A 56 6.87 -14.57 8.51
N LEU A 57 6.04 -14.84 9.53
CA LEU A 57 6.28 -14.44 10.92
C LEU A 57 6.29 -15.65 11.86
N GLU A 58 7.33 -15.76 12.68
CA GLU A 58 7.43 -16.72 13.78
C GLU A 58 7.05 -16.03 15.09
N ILE A 59 6.06 -16.58 15.79
CA ILE A 59 5.51 -16.09 17.05
C ILE A 59 5.74 -17.15 18.12
N GLY A 60 6.23 -16.73 19.30
CA GLY A 60 6.42 -17.63 20.45
C GLY A 60 5.10 -18.22 20.94
N ALA A 61 5.17 -19.25 21.79
CA ALA A 61 3.99 -19.72 22.55
C ALA A 61 3.52 -18.64 23.54
N GLU A 62 2.24 -18.67 23.93
CA GLU A 62 1.65 -17.75 24.91
C GLU A 62 1.97 -16.29 24.60
N SER A 63 1.78 -15.89 23.35
CA SER A 63 2.16 -14.57 22.83
C SER A 63 1.05 -13.96 21.99
N GLU A 64 0.97 -12.63 21.98
CA GLU A 64 0.02 -11.87 21.18
C GLU A 64 0.74 -10.89 20.25
N VAL A 65 0.37 -10.90 18.97
CA VAL A 65 0.82 -9.94 17.96
C VAL A 65 -0.39 -9.38 17.25
N SER A 66 -0.51 -8.05 17.24
CA SER A 66 -1.54 -7.31 16.52
C SER A 66 -1.04 -6.84 15.16
N PHE A 67 -1.92 -6.97 14.16
CA PHE A 67 -1.72 -6.40 12.82
C PHE A 67 -2.55 -5.12 12.62
N ALA A 68 -2.97 -4.47 13.71
CA ALA A 68 -3.58 -3.14 13.72
C ALA A 68 -2.54 -2.05 13.41
N THR A 69 -1.95 -2.11 12.22
CA THR A 69 -0.80 -1.30 11.83
C THR A 69 -0.98 -0.73 10.44
N TYR A 70 -0.18 0.29 10.13
CA TYR A 70 -0.25 1.05 8.89
C TYR A 70 -0.23 0.17 7.63
N PHE A 71 0.67 -0.82 7.56
CA PHE A 71 0.79 -1.68 6.40
C PHE A 71 -0.12 -2.91 6.41
N ASN A 72 -0.57 -3.40 7.56
CA ASN A 72 -1.28 -4.70 7.61
C ASN A 72 -2.78 -4.59 7.92
N ALA A 73 -3.24 -3.46 8.47
CA ALA A 73 -4.66 -3.17 8.55
C ALA A 73 -5.23 -2.79 7.17
N PHE A 74 -6.49 -3.12 6.94
CA PHE A 74 -7.21 -2.82 5.70
C PHE A 74 -8.03 -1.54 5.83
N PRO A 75 -7.82 -0.51 4.97
CA PRO A 75 -8.50 0.78 5.03
C PRO A 75 -9.94 0.69 4.48
N ALA A 76 -10.81 -0.06 5.17
CA ALA A 76 -12.12 -0.51 4.69
C ALA A 76 -13.03 0.60 4.16
N SER A 77 -13.04 1.77 4.82
CA SER A 77 -13.89 2.89 4.38
C SER A 77 -13.54 3.45 3.00
N TYR A 78 -12.26 3.40 2.61
CA TYR A 78 -11.81 3.85 1.28
C TYR A 78 -12.32 2.90 0.20
N TRP A 79 -12.16 1.59 0.42
CA TRP A 79 -12.65 0.56 -0.49
C TRP A 79 -14.18 0.58 -0.61
N ARG A 80 -14.91 0.72 0.51
CA ARG A 80 -16.37 0.87 0.49
C ARG A 80 -16.81 2.06 -0.37
N ARG A 81 -16.18 3.22 -0.17
CA ARG A 81 -16.60 4.46 -0.84
C ARG A 81 -16.37 4.39 -2.34
N TRP A 82 -15.18 3.94 -2.75
CA TRP A 82 -14.67 4.16 -4.11
C TRP A 82 -14.54 2.89 -4.95
N SER A 83 -14.68 1.69 -4.38
CA SER A 83 -14.57 0.42 -5.12
C SER A 83 -15.90 -0.33 -5.26
N ILE A 84 -16.00 -1.22 -6.24
CA ILE A 84 -17.18 -2.07 -6.47
C ILE A 84 -17.35 -3.19 -5.43
N LEU A 85 -16.46 -3.30 -4.44
CA LEU A 85 -16.48 -4.38 -3.45
C LEU A 85 -17.53 -4.12 -2.37
N GLU A 86 -18.29 -5.17 -2.05
CA GLU A 86 -19.25 -5.19 -0.93
C GLU A 86 -18.68 -5.85 0.32
N SER A 87 -17.67 -6.71 0.15
CA SER A 87 -16.95 -7.41 1.22
C SER A 87 -15.47 -7.57 0.87
N VAL A 88 -14.67 -7.88 1.89
CA VAL A 88 -13.26 -8.28 1.75
C VAL A 88 -13.02 -9.59 2.49
N VAL A 89 -12.11 -10.42 2.00
CA VAL A 89 -11.73 -11.70 2.61
C VAL A 89 -10.32 -11.58 3.19
N LEU A 90 -10.18 -11.76 4.50
CA LEU A 90 -8.90 -12.05 5.12
C LEU A 90 -8.62 -13.55 4.93
N ARG A 91 -7.46 -13.91 4.38
CA ARG A 91 -6.97 -15.29 4.36
C ARG A 91 -5.68 -15.37 5.16
N VAL A 92 -5.63 -16.29 6.13
CA VAL A 92 -4.48 -16.53 7.00
C VAL A 92 -4.07 -17.99 6.90
N GLU A 93 -2.79 -18.24 6.65
CA GLU A 93 -2.20 -19.57 6.56
C GLU A 93 -1.05 -19.70 7.56
N LEU A 94 -1.17 -20.64 8.50
CA LEU A 94 -0.20 -20.81 9.57
C LEU A 94 0.03 -22.28 9.96
N THR A 95 1.17 -22.54 10.59
CA THR A 95 1.45 -23.77 11.33
C THR A 95 1.57 -23.48 12.82
N GLY A 96 0.85 -24.19 13.69
CA GLY A 96 0.88 -23.97 15.13
C GLY A 96 -0.47 -24.24 15.81
N SER A 97 -0.60 -23.79 17.05
CA SER A 97 -1.87 -23.69 17.78
C SER A 97 -2.08 -22.23 18.16
N ALA A 98 -3.07 -21.59 17.55
CA ALA A 98 -3.34 -20.17 17.72
C ALA A 98 -4.84 -19.86 17.56
N ARG A 99 -5.22 -18.66 17.94
CA ARG A 99 -6.50 -18.04 17.60
C ARG A 99 -6.25 -16.81 16.75
N VAL A 100 -7.03 -16.66 15.69
CA VAL A 100 -7.06 -15.45 14.86
C VAL A 100 -8.35 -14.71 15.21
N ASP A 101 -8.22 -13.50 15.74
CA ASP A 101 -9.34 -12.61 16.05
C ASP A 101 -9.34 -11.43 15.09
N VAL A 102 -10.51 -11.13 14.51
CA VAL A 102 -10.71 -10.07 13.53
C VAL A 102 -11.50 -8.93 14.16
N TYR A 103 -11.01 -7.72 13.93
CA TYR A 103 -11.56 -6.49 14.47
C TYR A 103 -11.83 -5.51 13.35
N ARG A 104 -12.70 -4.55 13.66
CA ARG A 104 -12.89 -3.34 12.87
C ARG A 104 -13.01 -2.14 13.78
N SER A 105 -12.85 -0.94 13.24
CA SER A 105 -13.14 0.29 13.97
C SER A 105 -14.36 1.02 13.41
N LYS A 106 -14.99 1.86 14.23
CA LYS A 106 -15.82 2.97 13.74
C LYS A 106 -14.92 4.11 13.22
N ALA A 107 -15.52 5.12 12.58
CA ALA A 107 -14.84 6.37 12.22
C ALA A 107 -14.31 7.16 13.44
N THR A 108 -14.79 6.86 14.65
CA THR A 108 -14.34 7.47 15.91
C THR A 108 -13.09 6.82 16.50
N GLY A 109 -12.57 5.75 15.90
CA GLY A 109 -11.49 4.92 16.44
C GLY A 109 -11.94 3.74 17.29
N ALA A 110 -13.19 3.75 17.79
CA ALA A 110 -13.70 2.70 18.67
C ALA A 110 -13.64 1.31 18.01
N ARG A 111 -12.93 0.38 18.64
CA ARG A 111 -12.74 -1.01 18.19
C ARG A 111 -14.00 -1.84 18.43
N ILE A 112 -14.28 -2.72 17.48
CA ILE A 112 -15.38 -3.68 17.51
C ILE A 112 -14.85 -5.03 17.08
N THR A 113 -15.08 -6.06 17.89
CA THR A 113 -14.82 -7.45 17.49
C THR A 113 -15.78 -7.87 16.39
N VAL A 114 -15.23 -8.36 15.27
CA VAL A 114 -15.99 -8.95 14.17
C VAL A 114 -16.25 -10.42 14.47
N GLY A 115 -15.22 -11.14 14.89
CA GLY A 115 -15.28 -12.55 15.25
C GLY A 115 -13.87 -13.13 15.42
N GLY A 116 -13.77 -14.43 15.68
CA GLY A 116 -12.47 -15.09 15.75
C GLY A 116 -12.61 -16.60 15.80
N ALA A 117 -11.58 -17.30 15.34
CA ALA A 117 -11.57 -18.75 15.24
C ALA A 117 -10.23 -19.34 15.70
N PRO A 118 -10.26 -20.48 16.41
CA PRO A 118 -9.05 -21.24 16.67
C PRO A 118 -8.57 -21.92 15.39
N ILE A 119 -7.26 -22.09 15.29
CA ILE A 119 -6.59 -22.85 14.24
C ILE A 119 -5.49 -23.68 14.88
N VAL A 120 -5.62 -25.00 14.70
CA VAL A 120 -4.67 -25.98 15.21
C VAL A 120 -4.21 -26.81 14.03
N SER A 121 -2.91 -26.75 13.75
CA SER A 121 -2.31 -27.54 12.69
C SER A 121 -2.34 -29.03 13.01
N LYS A 122 -2.52 -29.84 11.98
CA LYS A 122 -2.40 -31.30 12.13
C LYS A 122 -0.94 -31.67 12.36
N ASN A 123 -0.72 -32.75 13.12
CA ASN A 123 0.59 -33.36 13.35
C ASN A 123 1.61 -32.44 14.05
N LEU A 124 1.16 -31.55 14.95
CA LEU A 124 2.05 -30.70 15.75
C LEU A 124 3.03 -31.51 16.63
N ASP A 125 2.59 -32.67 17.14
CA ASP A 125 3.39 -33.54 18.01
C ASP A 125 4.18 -34.62 17.22
N ALA A 126 4.27 -34.51 15.90
CA ALA A 126 4.97 -35.50 15.09
C ALA A 126 6.48 -35.51 15.44
N PRO A 127 7.10 -36.68 15.67
CA PRO A 127 8.52 -36.76 16.01
C PRO A 127 9.40 -36.13 14.94
N ALA A 128 10.48 -35.45 15.37
CA ALA A 128 11.50 -34.94 14.46
C ALA A 128 12.07 -36.10 13.61
N GLY A 129 11.94 -35.99 12.28
CA GLY A 129 12.34 -37.04 11.33
C GLY A 129 11.21 -37.95 10.83
N SER A 130 9.95 -37.66 11.15
CA SER A 130 8.79 -38.27 10.48
C SER A 130 8.59 -37.68 9.08
N ASP A 131 8.16 -38.53 8.12
CA ASP A 131 7.85 -38.11 6.74
C ASP A 131 6.61 -37.21 6.63
N VAL A 132 5.88 -37.00 7.74
CA VAL A 132 4.65 -36.21 7.80
C VAL A 132 4.82 -35.08 8.81
N GLY A 133 5.49 -34.00 8.39
CA GLY A 133 5.63 -32.77 9.19
C GLY A 133 4.29 -32.07 9.45
N ALA A 134 4.31 -31.07 10.35
CA ALA A 134 3.15 -30.23 10.61
C ALA A 134 2.68 -29.55 9.31
N SER A 135 1.39 -29.71 8.98
CA SER A 135 0.82 -29.14 7.77
C SER A 135 0.19 -27.78 8.06
N ALA A 136 0.45 -26.78 7.20
CA ALA A 136 -0.19 -25.49 7.29
C ALA A 136 -1.73 -25.62 7.26
N SER A 137 -2.40 -24.80 8.05
CA SER A 137 -3.84 -24.70 8.12
C SER A 137 -4.26 -23.30 7.69
N VAL A 138 -5.46 -23.19 7.11
CA VAL A 138 -5.97 -21.95 6.54
C VAL A 138 -7.24 -21.54 7.27
N LEU A 139 -7.35 -20.26 7.60
CA LEU A 139 -8.58 -19.59 8.03
C LEU A 139 -8.92 -18.49 7.04
N GLU A 140 -10.21 -18.36 6.73
CA GLU A 140 -10.74 -17.22 5.97
C GLU A 140 -11.84 -16.53 6.75
N PHE A 141 -11.86 -15.20 6.70
CA PHE A 141 -12.92 -14.37 7.26
C PHE A 141 -13.41 -13.42 6.18
N GLU A 142 -14.71 -13.44 5.88
CA GLU A 142 -15.32 -12.45 5.01
C GLU A 142 -15.96 -11.35 5.86
N VAL A 143 -15.61 -10.10 5.55
CA VAL A 143 -16.05 -8.93 6.31
C VAL A 143 -16.81 -7.98 5.37
N ASP A 144 -18.07 -7.73 5.73
CA ASP A 144 -18.96 -6.81 5.02
C ASP A 144 -18.48 -5.36 5.16
N LEU A 145 -18.42 -4.63 4.04
CA LEU A 145 -17.96 -3.24 3.98
C LEU A 145 -19.06 -2.19 4.23
N THR A 146 -20.33 -2.59 4.33
CA THR A 146 -21.48 -1.69 4.57
C THR A 146 -21.29 -0.75 5.77
N PRO A 147 -20.73 -1.17 6.94
CA PRO A 147 -20.64 -0.34 8.13
C PRO A 147 -19.59 0.80 8.08
N PHE A 148 -18.83 0.96 7.00
CA PHE A 148 -17.67 1.87 6.93
C PHE A 148 -17.93 3.15 6.10
N GLU A 149 -19.10 3.78 6.25
CA GLU A 149 -19.53 4.95 5.42
C GLU A 149 -18.54 6.12 5.46
N ASP A 150 -18.17 6.54 6.66
CA ASP A 150 -17.39 7.76 6.93
C ASP A 150 -16.03 7.47 7.58
N GLY A 151 -15.70 6.19 7.78
CA GLY A 151 -14.42 5.79 8.34
C GLY A 151 -14.38 4.35 8.82
N GLY A 152 -13.18 3.93 9.17
CA GLY A 152 -12.87 2.68 9.83
C GLY A 152 -11.93 1.77 9.04
N TRP A 153 -11.25 0.93 9.80
CA TRP A 153 -10.28 -0.07 9.36
C TRP A 153 -10.75 -1.47 9.75
N ILE A 154 -10.19 -2.50 9.12
CA ILE A 154 -10.30 -3.91 9.53
C ILE A 154 -8.88 -4.43 9.78
N TRP A 155 -8.68 -5.20 10.83
CA TRP A 155 -7.40 -5.87 11.09
C TRP A 155 -7.62 -7.20 11.80
N PHE A 156 -6.54 -7.94 12.03
CA PHE A 156 -6.58 -9.17 12.81
C PHE A 156 -5.42 -9.22 13.80
N ASP A 157 -5.60 -9.99 14.86
CA ASP A 157 -4.55 -10.29 15.84
C ASP A 157 -4.37 -11.82 15.90
N ILE A 158 -3.15 -12.26 16.23
CA ILE A 158 -2.83 -13.66 16.47
C ILE A 158 -2.43 -13.81 17.93
N THR A 159 -3.17 -14.63 18.66
CA THR A 159 -2.85 -15.04 20.03
C THR A 159 -2.51 -16.53 20.02
N THR A 160 -1.30 -16.88 20.46
CA THR A 160 -0.76 -18.24 20.35
C THR A 160 -0.90 -19.03 21.65
N ASP A 161 -1.23 -20.31 21.51
CA ASP A 161 -1.13 -21.31 22.58
C ASP A 161 0.23 -22.03 22.47
N ALA A 162 0.60 -22.45 21.27
CA ALA A 162 1.92 -23.00 20.95
C ALA A 162 2.69 -22.10 19.98
N GLN A 163 4.01 -22.33 19.86
CA GLN A 163 4.82 -21.65 18.86
C GLN A 163 4.17 -21.78 17.48
N THR A 164 4.00 -20.64 16.82
CA THR A 164 3.22 -20.55 15.59
C THR A 164 4.02 -19.81 14.52
N THR A 165 3.98 -20.31 13.29
CA THR A 165 4.53 -19.64 12.12
C THR A 165 3.39 -19.25 11.20
N LEU A 166 3.18 -17.95 11.03
CA LEU A 166 2.37 -17.38 9.97
C LEU A 166 3.16 -17.50 8.66
N HIS A 167 2.69 -18.32 7.72
CA HIS A 167 3.34 -18.53 6.43
C HIS A 167 2.93 -17.48 5.39
N HIS A 168 1.62 -17.17 5.38
CA HIS A 168 1.05 -16.20 4.46
C HIS A 168 -0.24 -15.61 5.04
N ALA A 169 -0.44 -14.30 4.91
CA ALA A 169 -1.74 -13.68 5.07
C ALA A 169 -1.96 -12.55 4.07
N GLY A 170 -3.22 -12.25 3.78
CA GLY A 170 -3.57 -11.15 2.90
C GLY A 170 -5.06 -10.83 2.90
N TRP A 171 -5.37 -9.64 2.40
CA TRP A 171 -6.71 -9.17 2.10
C TRP A 171 -7.02 -9.38 0.63
N TYR A 172 -8.19 -9.94 0.35
CA TYR A 172 -8.60 -10.38 -0.97
C TYR A 172 -10.01 -9.90 -1.31
N ALA A 173 -10.25 -9.62 -2.59
CA ALA A 173 -11.61 -9.51 -3.10
C ALA A 173 -12.21 -10.92 -3.30
N PRO A 174 -13.53 -11.07 -3.10
CA PRO A 174 -14.25 -12.31 -3.40
C PRO A 174 -14.50 -12.54 -4.90
N THR A 175 -13.97 -11.68 -5.76
CA THR A 175 -14.16 -11.70 -7.21
C THR A 175 -12.86 -11.43 -7.94
N ALA A 176 -12.81 -11.74 -9.24
CA ALA A 176 -11.64 -11.46 -10.07
C ALA A 176 -11.48 -9.95 -10.29
N ALA A 177 -10.24 -9.46 -10.20
CA ALA A 177 -9.93 -8.06 -10.48
C ALA A 177 -10.29 -7.68 -11.93
N PRO A 178 -11.09 -6.61 -12.14
CA PRO A 178 -11.45 -6.14 -13.47
C PRO A 178 -10.26 -5.63 -14.28
N GLY A 179 -10.42 -5.59 -15.61
CA GLY A 179 -9.41 -5.04 -16.52
C GLY A 179 -8.06 -5.76 -16.49
N ARG A 180 -7.06 -5.17 -17.15
CA ARG A 180 -5.70 -5.69 -17.22
C ARG A 180 -4.77 -4.89 -16.30
N ALA A 181 -3.89 -5.59 -15.62
CA ALA A 181 -2.71 -5.00 -14.98
C ALA A 181 -1.64 -4.76 -16.05
N ASN A 182 -1.39 -3.49 -16.39
CA ASN A 182 -0.41 -3.10 -17.39
C ASN A 182 0.13 -1.71 -17.03
N VAL A 183 1.12 -1.65 -16.16
CA VAL A 183 1.59 -0.41 -15.53
C VAL A 183 2.81 0.16 -16.26
N ALA A 184 2.71 1.42 -16.69
CA ALA A 184 3.86 2.23 -17.08
C ALA A 184 4.30 3.09 -15.89
N VAL A 185 5.48 2.82 -15.34
CA VAL A 185 6.06 3.61 -14.24
C VAL A 185 6.87 4.76 -14.83
N GLY A 186 6.70 5.96 -14.29
CA GLY A 186 7.46 7.14 -14.67
C GLY A 186 8.32 7.67 -13.54
N ILE A 187 9.60 7.92 -13.83
CA ILE A 187 10.57 8.44 -12.86
C ILE A 187 11.34 9.61 -13.48
N PRO A 188 10.93 10.87 -13.26
CA PRO A 188 11.77 12.00 -13.55
C PRO A 188 13.03 11.98 -12.69
N THR A 189 14.19 12.34 -13.27
CA THR A 189 15.44 12.44 -12.50
C THR A 189 16.26 13.66 -12.91
N PHE A 190 16.91 14.29 -11.94
CA PHE A 190 17.80 15.43 -12.15
C PHE A 190 19.03 15.37 -11.23
N ASN A 191 20.18 14.98 -11.77
CA ASN A 191 21.47 14.93 -11.06
C ASN A 191 21.48 14.05 -9.79
N ARG A 192 20.65 13.01 -9.76
CA ARG A 192 20.58 12.00 -8.67
C ARG A 192 20.74 10.58 -9.21
N PRO A 193 21.86 10.27 -9.89
CA PRO A 193 22.02 8.98 -10.56
C PRO A 193 21.95 7.77 -9.61
N SER A 194 22.44 7.90 -8.37
CA SER A 194 22.38 6.83 -7.37
C SER A 194 20.95 6.53 -6.92
N ASP A 195 20.15 7.58 -6.71
CA ASP A 195 18.76 7.44 -6.26
C ASP A 195 17.90 6.83 -7.37
N CYS A 196 18.02 7.36 -8.59
CA CYS A 196 17.33 6.81 -9.76
C CYS A 196 17.67 5.31 -9.99
N VAL A 197 18.93 4.90 -9.87
CA VAL A 197 19.32 3.48 -9.98
C VAL A 197 18.72 2.64 -8.86
N SER A 198 18.66 3.18 -7.64
CA SER A 198 18.05 2.49 -6.51
C SER A 198 16.54 2.32 -6.69
N ALA A 199 15.85 3.33 -7.22
CA ALA A 199 14.43 3.28 -7.56
C ALA A 199 14.18 2.22 -8.66
N LEU A 200 14.97 2.19 -9.74
CA LEU A 200 14.85 1.18 -10.80
C LEU A 200 15.03 -0.25 -10.28
N ALA A 201 16.03 -0.47 -9.41
CA ALA A 201 16.26 -1.78 -8.81
C ALA A 201 15.13 -2.20 -7.86
N ALA A 202 14.48 -1.25 -7.18
CA ALA A 202 13.36 -1.53 -6.29
C ALA A 202 12.12 -2.06 -7.03
N LEU A 203 11.87 -1.59 -8.26
CA LEU A 203 10.71 -2.01 -9.08
C LEU A 203 10.72 -3.51 -9.41
N THR A 204 11.90 -4.12 -9.52
CA THR A 204 12.06 -5.56 -9.82
C THR A 204 12.39 -6.40 -8.59
N SER A 205 12.32 -5.82 -7.39
CA SER A 205 12.69 -6.51 -6.14
C SER A 205 11.61 -7.48 -5.64
N ASP A 206 10.37 -7.28 -6.06
CA ASP A 206 9.22 -8.14 -5.79
C ASP A 206 8.69 -8.71 -7.10
N PRO A 207 8.71 -10.05 -7.29
CA PRO A 207 8.28 -10.67 -8.55
C PRO A 207 6.83 -10.33 -8.96
N LEU A 208 5.93 -10.10 -8.01
CA LEU A 208 4.53 -9.76 -8.32
C LEU A 208 4.39 -8.32 -8.82
N VAL A 209 5.25 -7.41 -8.36
CA VAL A 209 5.35 -6.05 -8.88
C VAL A 209 6.00 -6.06 -10.25
N ASP A 210 7.08 -6.83 -10.40
CA ASP A 210 7.79 -6.96 -11.68
C ASP A 210 6.88 -7.46 -12.80
N GLU A 211 5.99 -8.42 -12.50
CA GLU A 211 5.04 -8.99 -13.47
C GLU A 211 4.07 -7.95 -14.06
N VAL A 212 3.64 -6.97 -13.27
CA VAL A 212 2.62 -5.98 -13.69
C VAL A 212 3.20 -4.72 -14.33
N ILE A 213 4.50 -4.48 -14.17
CA ILE A 213 5.22 -3.37 -14.79
C ILE A 213 5.66 -3.77 -16.19
N THR A 214 5.17 -3.04 -17.19
CA THR A 214 5.43 -3.33 -18.60
C THR A 214 6.22 -2.24 -19.32
N ALA A 215 6.30 -1.06 -18.71
CA ALA A 215 7.15 0.03 -19.16
C ALA A 215 7.69 0.81 -17.96
N VAL A 216 8.93 1.26 -18.05
CA VAL A 216 9.57 2.18 -17.11
C VAL A 216 10.17 3.33 -17.90
N ILE A 217 9.64 4.52 -17.70
CA ILE A 217 9.97 5.72 -18.46
C ILE A 217 10.75 6.66 -17.55
N VAL A 218 12.03 6.84 -17.83
CA VAL A 218 12.88 7.77 -17.09
C VAL A 218 13.09 9.03 -17.91
N SER A 219 12.61 10.17 -17.42
CA SER A 219 12.94 11.47 -18.02
C SER A 219 14.17 12.04 -17.32
N ASP A 220 15.36 11.82 -17.90
CA ASP A 220 16.64 12.28 -17.37
C ASP A 220 16.92 13.72 -17.82
N GLN A 221 16.71 14.66 -16.88
CA GLN A 221 16.82 16.09 -17.09
C GLN A 221 18.18 16.66 -16.66
N GLY A 222 19.05 15.82 -16.08
CA GLY A 222 20.30 16.20 -15.46
C GLY A 222 21.48 16.31 -16.41
N THR A 223 22.63 16.73 -15.88
CA THR A 223 23.94 16.61 -16.55
C THR A 223 24.72 15.40 -16.05
N GLN A 224 24.45 14.94 -14.82
CA GLN A 224 24.94 13.67 -14.28
C GLN A 224 23.90 12.59 -14.60
N LYS A 225 24.20 11.74 -15.57
CA LYS A 225 23.21 10.79 -16.12
C LYS A 225 23.11 9.52 -15.30
N ALA A 226 21.88 9.05 -15.09
CA ALA A 226 21.62 7.78 -14.40
C ALA A 226 22.32 6.61 -15.09
N LYS A 227 22.35 6.63 -16.44
CA LYS A 227 23.02 5.60 -17.25
C LYS A 227 24.53 5.46 -17.00
N ASP A 228 25.17 6.51 -16.48
CA ASP A 228 26.62 6.54 -16.23
C ASP A 228 26.96 6.05 -14.81
N HIS A 229 25.96 5.70 -14.00
CA HIS A 229 26.15 5.17 -12.64
C HIS A 229 26.62 3.71 -12.67
N PRO A 230 27.57 3.29 -11.82
CA PRO A 230 28.09 1.91 -11.83
C PRO A 230 27.03 0.82 -11.60
N GLY A 231 25.96 1.13 -10.86
CA GLY A 231 24.85 0.19 -10.61
C GLY A 231 23.80 0.13 -11.71
N PHE A 232 23.88 1.00 -12.73
CA PHE A 232 22.82 1.15 -13.73
C PHE A 232 22.62 -0.11 -14.57
N GLU A 233 23.72 -0.73 -15.04
CA GLU A 233 23.65 -1.89 -15.93
C GLU A 233 22.86 -3.05 -15.29
N ALA A 234 23.10 -3.32 -14.00
CA ALA A 234 22.38 -4.37 -13.27
C ALA A 234 20.88 -4.06 -13.13
N ALA A 235 20.52 -2.82 -12.79
CA ALA A 235 19.11 -2.40 -12.65
C ALA A 235 18.39 -2.41 -14.01
N ALA A 236 19.05 -1.92 -15.07
CA ALA A 236 18.51 -1.91 -16.42
C ALA A 236 18.33 -3.32 -16.99
N ALA A 237 19.26 -4.24 -16.72
CA ALA A 237 19.18 -5.62 -17.20
C ALA A 237 17.94 -6.37 -16.65
N ALA A 238 17.53 -6.10 -15.41
CA ALA A 238 16.32 -6.68 -14.82
C ALA A 238 15.03 -6.17 -15.49
N LEU A 239 15.02 -4.91 -15.92
CA LEU A 239 13.89 -4.31 -16.63
C LEU A 239 13.84 -4.69 -18.12
N GLY A 240 15.02 -4.90 -18.73
CA GLY A 240 15.15 -5.25 -20.15
C GLY A 240 14.56 -4.17 -21.06
N ASP A 241 13.84 -4.60 -22.11
CA ASP A 241 13.26 -3.70 -23.12
C ASP A 241 12.10 -2.84 -22.59
N ARG A 242 11.66 -3.06 -21.33
CA ARG A 242 10.64 -2.24 -20.67
C ARG A 242 11.18 -0.86 -20.27
N LEU A 243 12.49 -0.71 -20.09
CA LEU A 243 13.11 0.55 -19.66
C LEU A 243 13.44 1.46 -20.85
N SER A 244 12.94 2.69 -20.84
CA SER A 244 13.32 3.75 -21.77
C SER A 244 13.80 5.01 -21.04
N ILE A 245 14.96 5.53 -21.46
CA ILE A 245 15.53 6.76 -20.90
C ILE A 245 15.46 7.88 -21.93
N HIS A 246 14.89 8.99 -21.51
CA HIS A 246 14.61 10.14 -22.34
C HIS A 246 15.36 11.37 -21.82
N ASN A 247 16.45 11.74 -22.52
CA ASN A 247 17.20 12.95 -22.20
C ASN A 247 16.45 14.19 -22.66
N GLN A 248 16.33 15.18 -21.78
CA GLN A 248 15.74 16.49 -22.11
C GLN A 248 16.39 17.61 -21.25
N PRO A 249 16.18 18.90 -21.59
CA PRO A 249 16.56 20.00 -20.70
C PRO A 249 15.88 19.91 -19.34
N ASN A 250 16.36 20.66 -18.36
CA ASN A 250 15.66 20.80 -17.08
C ASN A 250 14.37 21.61 -17.25
N LEU A 251 13.24 20.90 -17.26
CA LEU A 251 11.89 21.46 -17.34
C LEU A 251 11.13 21.30 -16.01
N GLY A 252 11.87 21.05 -14.91
CA GLY A 252 11.30 20.87 -13.58
C GLY A 252 10.46 19.60 -13.43
N GLY A 253 9.66 19.54 -12.37
CA GLY A 253 8.78 18.40 -12.09
C GLY A 253 7.74 18.23 -13.19
N SER A 254 7.04 19.31 -13.55
CA SER A 254 5.93 19.25 -14.51
C SER A 254 6.41 18.80 -15.89
N GLY A 255 7.57 19.27 -16.35
CA GLY A 255 8.17 18.80 -17.60
C GLY A 255 8.65 17.36 -17.58
N GLY A 256 9.07 16.85 -16.41
CA GLY A 256 9.43 15.44 -16.22
C GLY A 256 8.20 14.53 -16.29
N TYR A 257 7.18 14.79 -15.49
CA TYR A 257 5.93 14.01 -15.49
C TYR A 257 5.13 14.17 -16.79
N SER A 258 5.18 15.35 -17.42
CA SER A 258 4.64 15.53 -18.77
C SER A 258 5.35 14.63 -19.78
N ARG A 259 6.69 14.49 -19.68
CA ARG A 259 7.43 13.55 -20.53
C ARG A 259 6.99 12.10 -20.29
N VAL A 260 6.85 11.69 -19.03
CA VAL A 260 6.34 10.35 -18.68
C VAL A 260 5.00 10.09 -19.34
N MET A 261 4.02 10.97 -19.10
CA MET A 261 2.67 10.80 -19.63
C MET A 261 2.66 10.79 -21.16
N TYR A 262 3.46 11.67 -21.79
CA TYR A 262 3.59 11.71 -23.24
C TYR A 262 4.09 10.38 -23.82
N GLU A 263 5.18 9.83 -23.25
CA GLU A 263 5.78 8.58 -23.73
C GLU A 263 4.86 7.38 -23.45
N ALA A 264 4.20 7.34 -22.29
CA ALA A 264 3.23 6.31 -21.95
C ALA A 264 2.03 6.29 -22.92
N LEU A 265 1.44 7.45 -23.21
CA LEU A 265 0.31 7.53 -24.12
C LEU A 265 0.70 7.24 -25.57
N LYS A 266 1.89 7.69 -26.00
CA LYS A 266 2.30 7.60 -27.40
C LYS A 266 2.92 6.25 -27.77
N ASN A 267 3.73 5.67 -26.89
CA ASN A 267 4.66 4.59 -27.22
C ASN A 267 4.41 3.29 -26.44
N THR A 268 3.39 3.24 -25.59
CA THR A 268 2.99 2.02 -24.88
C THR A 268 1.48 1.80 -24.98
N ASP A 269 1.03 0.60 -24.62
CA ASP A 269 -0.38 0.22 -24.49
C ASP A 269 -0.81 0.11 -23.01
N CYS A 270 -0.08 0.77 -22.09
CA CYS A 270 -0.33 0.67 -20.64
C CYS A 270 -1.76 1.09 -20.27
N GLU A 271 -2.37 0.41 -19.30
CA GLU A 271 -3.69 0.75 -18.78
C GLU A 271 -3.59 1.75 -17.60
N GLN A 272 -2.47 1.70 -16.88
CA GLN A 272 -2.18 2.56 -15.73
C GLN A 272 -0.84 3.28 -15.92
N ILE A 273 -0.82 4.59 -15.71
CA ILE A 273 0.39 5.38 -15.63
C ILE A 273 0.68 5.63 -14.15
N LEU A 274 1.82 5.18 -13.63
CA LEU A 274 2.21 5.39 -12.24
C LEU A 274 3.37 6.38 -12.17
N PHE A 275 3.09 7.59 -11.71
CA PHE A 275 4.12 8.56 -11.37
C PHE A 275 4.81 8.17 -10.07
N MET A 276 6.14 8.20 -10.06
CA MET A 276 7.01 8.00 -8.90
C MET A 276 8.21 8.96 -8.98
N ASP A 277 8.84 9.24 -7.82
CA ASP A 277 10.06 10.06 -7.76
C ASP A 277 11.35 9.21 -7.76
N ASP A 278 12.51 9.85 -7.94
CA ASP A 278 13.81 9.16 -7.92
C ASP A 278 14.40 8.98 -6.52
N ASP A 279 14.18 9.91 -5.59
CA ASP A 279 14.73 9.92 -4.23
C ASP A 279 13.80 9.29 -3.18
N ILE A 280 13.30 8.10 -3.51
CA ILE A 280 12.38 7.33 -2.68
C ILE A 280 12.97 6.01 -2.17
N ARG A 281 12.42 5.49 -1.06
CA ARG A 281 12.42 4.05 -0.79
C ARG A 281 11.02 3.49 -0.99
N VAL A 282 10.91 2.40 -1.72
CA VAL A 282 9.62 1.80 -2.07
C VAL A 282 9.30 0.62 -1.15
N GLU A 283 8.08 0.58 -0.62
CA GLU A 283 7.46 -0.68 -0.20
C GLU A 283 6.77 -1.29 -1.43
N PRO A 284 7.27 -2.37 -2.05
CA PRO A 284 6.77 -2.84 -3.35
C PRO A 284 5.27 -3.17 -3.34
N ASP A 285 4.74 -3.72 -2.23
CA ASP A 285 3.32 -4.04 -2.10
C ASP A 285 2.42 -2.80 -2.26
N SER A 286 2.92 -1.59 -1.98
CA SER A 286 2.18 -0.34 -2.19
C SER A 286 1.75 -0.16 -3.65
N ILE A 287 2.59 -0.57 -4.61
CA ILE A 287 2.26 -0.50 -6.04
C ILE A 287 1.09 -1.43 -6.36
N LEU A 288 1.10 -2.64 -5.81
CA LEU A 288 0.01 -3.61 -5.99
C LEU A 288 -1.28 -3.14 -5.33
N ARG A 289 -1.21 -2.50 -4.16
CA ARG A 289 -2.38 -1.90 -3.48
C ARG A 289 -3.01 -0.81 -4.33
N ALA A 290 -2.22 0.10 -4.87
CA ALA A 290 -2.70 1.15 -5.77
C ALA A 290 -3.32 0.57 -7.04
N LEU A 291 -2.68 -0.43 -7.64
CA LEU A 291 -3.18 -1.14 -8.82
C LEU A 291 -4.49 -1.88 -8.54
N ALA A 292 -4.59 -2.60 -7.43
CA ALA A 292 -5.79 -3.31 -7.03
C ALA A 292 -6.95 -2.31 -6.83
N PHE A 293 -6.70 -1.20 -6.13
CA PHE A 293 -7.71 -0.16 -5.92
C PHE A 293 -8.17 0.46 -7.24
N ASN A 294 -7.24 0.77 -8.14
CA ASN A 294 -7.53 1.29 -9.48
C ASN A 294 -8.44 0.34 -10.28
N ARG A 295 -8.14 -0.96 -10.26
CA ARG A 295 -8.89 -2.00 -11.00
C ARG A 295 -10.29 -2.26 -10.43
N PHE A 296 -10.48 -2.10 -9.13
CA PHE A 296 -11.77 -2.26 -8.47
C PHE A 296 -12.55 -0.93 -8.32
N ALA A 297 -12.04 0.21 -8.80
CA ALA A 297 -12.71 1.49 -8.65
C ALA A 297 -14.08 1.52 -9.35
N LYS A 298 -15.09 2.15 -8.72
CA LYS A 298 -16.47 2.31 -9.28
C LYS A 298 -16.48 3.18 -10.54
N THR A 299 -15.60 4.17 -10.56
CA THR A 299 -15.36 5.10 -11.66
C THR A 299 -13.84 5.24 -11.84
N PRO A 300 -13.35 5.61 -13.04
CA PRO A 300 -11.93 5.89 -13.22
C PRO A 300 -11.46 6.92 -12.16
N THR A 301 -10.41 6.56 -11.42
CA THR A 301 -10.00 7.26 -10.19
C THR A 301 -8.48 7.39 -10.19
N LEU A 302 -7.97 8.55 -9.81
CA LEU A 302 -6.55 8.73 -9.52
C LEU A 302 -6.26 8.11 -8.15
N VAL A 303 -5.31 7.18 -8.09
CA VAL A 303 -4.97 6.48 -6.84
C VAL A 303 -3.57 6.88 -6.41
N GLY A 304 -3.52 7.73 -5.38
CA GLY A 304 -2.31 8.22 -4.75
C GLY A 304 -1.81 7.32 -3.63
N GLY A 305 -0.50 7.15 -3.54
CA GLY A 305 0.17 6.63 -2.36
C GLY A 305 0.49 7.74 -1.37
N GLN A 306 0.45 7.41 -0.08
CA GLN A 306 0.89 8.29 1.00
C GLN A 306 2.42 8.36 1.07
N MET A 307 2.93 9.42 1.71
CA MET A 307 4.36 9.61 1.94
C MET A 307 4.69 9.34 3.42
N LEU A 308 5.58 8.38 3.67
CA LEU A 308 6.29 8.24 4.93
C LEU A 308 7.56 9.10 4.89
N ASN A 309 7.97 9.67 6.02
CA ASN A 309 9.15 10.52 6.08
C ASN A 309 10.44 9.68 5.99
N LEU A 310 11.29 9.92 5.00
CA LEU A 310 12.54 9.18 4.81
C LEU A 310 13.55 9.36 5.97
N GLN A 311 13.52 10.51 6.66
CA GLN A 311 14.41 10.82 7.79
C GLN A 311 13.87 10.31 9.13
N GLU A 312 12.54 10.19 9.24
CA GLU A 312 11.83 9.68 10.42
C GLU A 312 10.89 8.55 9.99
N PRO A 313 11.42 7.34 9.73
CA PRO A 313 10.74 6.36 8.87
C PRO A 313 9.48 5.71 9.44
N SER A 314 9.13 5.99 10.69
CA SER A 314 7.86 5.59 11.32
C SER A 314 6.78 6.67 11.25
N HIS A 315 7.07 7.82 10.63
CA HIS A 315 6.17 8.96 10.55
C HIS A 315 5.47 9.04 9.19
N LEU A 316 4.15 9.15 9.22
CA LEU A 316 3.32 9.51 8.07
C LEU A 316 3.29 11.02 7.92
N HIS A 317 3.58 11.51 6.72
CA HIS A 317 3.57 12.94 6.43
C HIS A 317 2.19 13.55 6.65
N VAL A 318 1.14 13.00 6.03
CA VAL A 318 -0.26 13.43 6.19
C VAL A 318 -1.20 12.35 5.64
N MET A 319 -2.43 12.26 6.13
CA MET A 319 -3.41 11.31 5.57
C MET A 319 -3.91 11.72 4.17
N GLY A 320 -3.94 13.01 3.88
CA GLY A 320 -4.38 13.57 2.61
C GLY A 320 -4.36 15.10 2.61
N GLU A 321 -4.35 15.69 1.43
CA GLU A 321 -4.29 17.15 1.21
C GLU A 321 -5.48 17.62 0.36
N MET A 322 -5.82 18.91 0.51
CA MET A 322 -6.87 19.58 -0.25
C MET A 322 -6.45 21.01 -0.60
N VAL A 323 -7.18 21.67 -1.50
CA VAL A 323 -7.01 23.09 -1.79
C VAL A 323 -8.11 23.86 -1.06
N ASP A 324 -7.73 24.69 -0.09
CA ASP A 324 -8.68 25.51 0.66
C ASP A 324 -9.34 26.55 -0.25
N ALA A 325 -10.66 26.44 -0.42
CA ALA A 325 -11.42 27.33 -1.28
C ALA A 325 -11.47 28.79 -0.80
N GLU A 326 -11.21 29.06 0.50
CA GLU A 326 -11.26 30.42 1.03
C GLU A 326 -10.06 31.28 0.58
N ASN A 327 -8.89 30.67 0.39
CA ASN A 327 -7.65 31.36 0.08
C ASN A 327 -6.85 30.77 -1.10
N PHE A 328 -7.36 29.69 -1.70
CA PHE A 328 -6.73 28.93 -2.78
C PHE A 328 -5.29 28.51 -2.44
N MET A 329 -5.11 27.96 -1.24
CA MET A 329 -3.83 27.41 -0.78
C MET A 329 -4.01 25.93 -0.45
N TRP A 330 -3.05 25.11 -0.89
CA TRP A 330 -3.03 23.71 -0.47
C TRP A 330 -2.80 23.61 1.05
N THR A 331 -3.49 22.66 1.67
CA THR A 331 -3.46 22.42 3.12
C THR A 331 -3.75 20.96 3.41
N GLY A 332 -3.58 20.55 4.67
CA GLY A 332 -4.06 19.24 5.11
C GLY A 332 -5.59 19.16 4.96
N ALA A 333 -6.08 18.01 4.48
CA ALA A 333 -7.51 17.76 4.37
C ALA A 333 -8.24 17.84 5.72
N VAL A 334 -9.57 18.00 5.68
CA VAL A 334 -10.38 18.10 6.91
C VAL A 334 -10.18 16.86 7.80
N ASN A 335 -9.92 17.08 9.08
CA ASN A 335 -9.61 16.05 10.08
C ASN A 335 -8.27 15.31 9.87
N THR A 336 -7.28 15.93 9.22
CA THR A 336 -5.90 15.44 9.22
C THR A 336 -4.98 16.28 10.10
N GLU A 337 -3.88 15.67 10.55
CA GLU A 337 -2.71 16.38 11.04
C GLU A 337 -1.47 15.89 10.27
N TYR A 338 -0.46 16.75 10.17
CA TYR A 338 0.84 16.36 9.63
C TYR A 338 1.65 15.60 10.69
N ASP A 339 2.57 14.76 10.20
CA ASP A 339 3.62 14.11 10.98
C ASP A 339 3.11 13.13 12.06
N HIS A 340 2.33 12.13 11.64
CA HIS A 340 1.85 11.08 12.55
C HIS A 340 2.91 10.00 12.76
N ASN A 341 3.52 9.97 13.96
CA ASN A 341 4.46 8.93 14.36
C ASN A 341 3.73 7.67 14.86
N PHE A 342 3.71 6.60 14.05
CA PHE A 342 3.07 5.33 14.42
C PHE A 342 3.77 4.58 15.55
N ALA A 343 5.07 4.80 15.76
CA ALA A 343 5.79 4.15 16.86
C ALA A 343 5.42 4.72 18.24
N LYS A 344 4.95 5.98 18.27
CA LYS A 344 4.50 6.66 19.48
C LYS A 344 2.97 6.62 19.64
N TYR A 345 2.26 6.73 18.53
CA TYR A 345 0.80 6.78 18.47
C TYR A 345 0.32 5.65 17.55
N PRO A 346 0.15 4.43 18.09
CA PRO A 346 -0.30 3.27 17.30
C PRO A 346 -1.64 3.56 16.62
N LEU A 347 -1.93 2.86 15.52
CA LEU A 347 -3.22 3.00 14.84
C LEU A 347 -4.38 2.73 15.80
N ASN A 348 -4.33 1.60 16.53
CA ASN A 348 -5.35 1.21 17.50
C ASN A 348 -5.05 1.76 18.90
N ASP A 349 -5.13 3.08 19.06
CA ASP A 349 -5.12 3.77 20.35
C ASP A 349 -6.39 4.64 20.46
N GLU A 350 -7.39 4.15 21.19
CA GLU A 350 -8.70 4.81 21.30
C GLU A 350 -8.67 6.08 22.17
N GLU A 351 -7.65 6.24 23.02
CA GLU A 351 -7.54 7.39 23.92
C GLU A 351 -6.74 8.54 23.25
N GLU A 352 -5.81 8.21 22.36
CA GLU A 352 -5.02 9.20 21.62
C GLU A 352 -5.83 9.87 20.50
N TYR A 353 -5.92 11.20 20.56
CA TYR A 353 -6.66 12.00 19.58
C TYR A 353 -6.08 11.85 18.17
N ARG A 354 -4.76 11.89 18.01
CA ARG A 354 -4.10 11.77 16.70
C ARG A 354 -4.40 10.41 16.05
N SER A 355 -4.35 9.33 16.83
CA SER A 355 -4.69 7.99 16.36
C SER A 355 -6.16 7.90 15.93
N ARG A 356 -7.09 8.44 16.73
CA ARG A 356 -8.52 8.46 16.38
C ARG A 356 -8.82 9.16 15.05
N LEU A 357 -8.07 10.21 14.68
CA LEU A 357 -8.25 10.89 13.39
C LEU A 357 -8.00 9.97 12.20
N LEU A 358 -7.05 9.04 12.31
CA LEU A 358 -6.70 8.09 11.25
C LEU A 358 -7.85 7.13 10.88
N HIS A 359 -8.85 7.00 11.75
CA HIS A 359 -10.01 6.14 11.51
C HIS A 359 -11.09 6.82 10.67
N ARG A 360 -11.01 8.13 10.40
CA ARG A 360 -11.91 8.79 9.44
C ARG A 360 -11.46 8.48 8.01
N ARG A 361 -12.42 8.38 7.09
CA ARG A 361 -12.12 8.46 5.66
C ARG A 361 -11.77 9.93 5.36
N ILE A 362 -10.58 10.15 4.82
CA ILE A 362 -10.10 11.48 4.44
C ILE A 362 -10.27 11.63 2.93
N ASP A 363 -11.08 12.60 2.54
CA ASP A 363 -11.27 12.97 1.13
C ASP A 363 -10.25 14.05 0.75
N VAL A 364 -9.75 13.96 -0.48
CA VAL A 364 -8.64 14.77 -1.00
C VAL A 364 -9.01 15.37 -2.34
N ASP A 365 -8.40 16.52 -2.66
CA ASP A 365 -8.54 17.11 -4.00
C ASP A 365 -7.48 16.57 -4.96
N TYR A 366 -6.30 16.20 -4.44
CA TYR A 366 -5.17 15.73 -5.23
C TYR A 366 -4.27 14.81 -4.39
N ASN A 367 -3.26 14.21 -5.03
CA ASN A 367 -2.17 13.52 -4.36
C ASN A 367 -0.86 13.91 -5.02
N GLY A 368 0.19 14.11 -4.22
CA GLY A 368 1.53 14.38 -4.74
C GLY A 368 2.05 13.28 -5.66
N TRP A 369 2.94 13.64 -6.57
CA TRP A 369 3.42 12.75 -7.62
C TRP A 369 4.58 11.83 -7.23
N TRP A 370 4.97 11.81 -5.95
CA TRP A 370 5.89 10.79 -5.41
C TRP A 370 5.35 9.37 -5.60
N MET A 371 4.03 9.21 -5.64
CA MET A 371 3.34 7.97 -6.00
C MET A 371 1.88 8.30 -6.40
N CYS A 372 1.57 8.35 -7.69
CA CYS A 372 0.20 8.62 -8.16
C CYS A 372 -0.13 7.83 -9.43
N MET A 373 -1.15 6.97 -9.35
CA MET A 373 -1.63 6.16 -10.45
C MET A 373 -2.78 6.84 -11.18
N ILE A 374 -2.60 7.08 -12.48
CA ILE A 374 -3.57 7.74 -13.36
C ILE A 374 -4.04 6.71 -14.40
N PRO A 375 -5.36 6.44 -14.53
CA PRO A 375 -5.86 5.59 -15.60
C PRO A 375 -5.54 6.17 -16.98
N ARG A 376 -5.15 5.33 -17.94
CA ARG A 376 -4.78 5.78 -19.29
C ARG A 376 -5.86 6.69 -19.93
N GLN A 377 -7.12 6.28 -19.87
CA GLN A 377 -8.25 7.05 -20.43
C GLN A 377 -8.38 8.44 -19.81
N VAL A 378 -8.05 8.59 -18.52
CA VAL A 378 -8.12 9.88 -17.81
C VAL A 378 -6.99 10.78 -18.31
N ALA A 379 -5.78 10.25 -18.48
CA ALA A 379 -4.67 11.01 -19.05
C ALA A 379 -4.94 11.46 -20.50
N GLU A 380 -5.59 10.61 -21.31
CA GLU A 380 -5.97 10.95 -22.69
C GLU A 380 -7.01 12.08 -22.75
N GLU A 381 -7.96 12.11 -21.80
CA GLU A 381 -9.02 13.12 -21.75
C GLU A 381 -8.55 14.46 -21.16
N LEU A 382 -7.82 14.42 -20.03
CA LEU A 382 -7.39 15.63 -19.32
C LEU A 382 -6.18 16.32 -19.96
N GLY A 383 -5.43 15.58 -20.77
CA GLY A 383 -4.17 16.02 -21.37
C GLY A 383 -3.02 16.09 -20.36
N GLN A 384 -1.98 16.84 -20.75
CA GLN A 384 -0.72 16.92 -20.03
C GLN A 384 -0.79 17.76 -18.74
N PRO A 385 0.17 17.56 -17.80
CA PRO A 385 0.48 18.56 -16.78
C PRO A 385 0.62 19.97 -17.33
N LEU A 386 0.22 20.99 -16.55
CA LEU A 386 0.53 22.37 -16.90
C LEU A 386 2.04 22.59 -16.98
N PRO A 387 2.51 23.53 -17.84
CA PRO A 387 3.94 23.86 -17.95
C PRO A 387 4.40 24.77 -16.81
N LEU A 388 4.11 24.38 -15.57
CA LEU A 388 4.77 24.92 -14.38
C LEU A 388 6.19 24.34 -14.31
N PHE A 389 7.04 24.89 -13.44
CA PHE A 389 8.38 24.33 -13.22
C PHE A 389 8.34 23.30 -12.08
N ILE A 390 7.89 23.74 -10.91
CA ILE A 390 7.67 22.91 -9.72
C ILE A 390 6.46 23.46 -8.97
N LYS A 391 5.83 22.59 -8.15
CA LYS A 391 4.69 22.91 -7.27
C LYS A 391 3.40 23.16 -8.04
N TRP A 392 2.28 22.89 -7.37
CA TRP A 392 0.90 23.11 -7.86
C TRP A 392 0.48 22.27 -9.06
N ASP A 393 1.40 21.60 -9.75
CA ASP A 393 1.13 20.78 -10.92
C ASP A 393 0.34 19.52 -10.59
N ASP A 394 0.63 18.90 -9.45
CA ASP A 394 -0.15 17.81 -8.86
C ASP A 394 -1.55 18.26 -8.42
N ALA A 395 -1.65 19.38 -7.71
CA ALA A 395 -2.91 19.97 -7.25
C ALA A 395 -3.83 20.37 -8.42
N ASP A 396 -3.29 21.04 -9.44
CA ASP A 396 -4.00 21.35 -10.68
C ASP A 396 -4.55 20.07 -11.34
N TYR A 397 -3.73 19.03 -11.46
CA TYR A 397 -4.15 17.80 -12.14
C TYR A 397 -5.27 17.09 -11.37
N GLY A 398 -5.20 17.08 -10.03
CA GLY A 398 -6.27 16.55 -9.17
C GLY A 398 -7.58 17.34 -9.28
N LEU A 399 -7.51 18.67 -9.22
CA LEU A 399 -8.68 19.54 -9.40
C LEU A 399 -9.31 19.37 -10.79
N ARG A 400 -8.49 19.36 -11.85
CA ARG A 400 -8.97 19.17 -13.23
C ARG A 400 -9.61 17.81 -13.44
N ALA A 401 -9.05 16.76 -12.83
CA ALA A 401 -9.66 15.43 -12.83
C ALA A 401 -11.03 15.45 -12.14
N GLY A 402 -11.12 16.11 -10.98
CA GLY A 402 -12.37 16.30 -10.25
C GLY A 402 -13.45 17.03 -11.07
N GLU A 403 -13.09 18.06 -11.82
CA GLU A 403 -14.00 18.78 -12.73
C GLU A 403 -14.58 17.89 -13.85
N HIS A 404 -13.87 16.82 -14.23
CA HIS A 404 -14.32 15.82 -15.22
C HIS A 404 -14.98 14.59 -14.57
N GLY A 405 -15.20 14.61 -13.25
CA GLY A 405 -15.83 13.50 -12.52
C GLY A 405 -14.89 12.33 -12.20
N TYR A 406 -13.57 12.53 -12.33
CA TYR A 406 -12.54 11.57 -11.94
C TYR A 406 -11.99 11.94 -10.56
N PRO A 407 -12.42 11.28 -9.47
CA PRO A 407 -11.95 11.61 -8.13
C PRO A 407 -10.49 11.21 -7.94
N THR A 408 -9.86 11.82 -6.93
CA THR A 408 -8.57 11.40 -6.39
C THR A 408 -8.76 10.71 -5.05
N VAL A 409 -8.01 9.64 -4.81
CA VAL A 409 -7.95 8.94 -3.52
C VAL A 409 -6.50 8.78 -3.09
N THR A 410 -6.14 9.35 -1.94
CA THR A 410 -4.90 9.00 -1.22
C THR A 410 -5.17 7.74 -0.40
N LEU A 411 -4.55 6.62 -0.76
CA LEU A 411 -4.86 5.30 -0.19
C LEU A 411 -3.99 5.00 1.04
N PRO A 412 -4.57 4.91 2.26
CA PRO A 412 -3.79 4.58 3.44
C PRO A 412 -3.19 3.18 3.38
N GLY A 413 -1.97 3.04 3.89
CA GLY A 413 -1.21 1.79 3.84
C GLY A 413 -0.60 1.48 2.47
N ALA A 414 -0.82 2.29 1.43
CA ALA A 414 0.00 2.30 0.22
C ALA A 414 0.95 3.49 0.29
N ALA A 415 2.24 3.25 0.45
CA ALA A 415 3.22 4.31 0.67
C ALA A 415 4.61 4.03 0.12
N ILE A 416 5.34 5.13 -0.05
CA ILE A 416 6.78 5.19 -0.23
C ILE A 416 7.38 6.04 0.90
N TRP A 417 8.69 5.93 1.11
CA TRP A 417 9.43 6.90 1.92
C TRP A 417 10.07 7.95 1.02
N HIS A 418 9.88 9.22 1.35
CA HIS A 418 10.46 10.36 0.65
C HIS A 418 10.81 11.48 1.63
N MET A 419 11.63 12.43 1.22
CA MET A 419 12.00 13.59 2.03
C MET A 419 10.77 14.46 2.32
N ALA A 420 10.42 14.63 3.60
CA ALA A 420 9.43 15.61 4.03
C ALA A 420 10.06 17.02 4.14
N TRP A 421 9.22 18.05 4.30
CA TRP A 421 9.64 19.45 4.45
C TRP A 421 9.59 19.97 5.88
#